data_AF-V8AP56-F1
#
_entry.id   AF-V8AP56-F1
#
_cell.length_a   1.000
_cell.length_b   1.000
_cell.length_c   1.000
_cell.angle_alpha   90.00
_cell.angle_beta   90.00
_cell.angle_gamma   90.00
#
_symmetry.space_group_name_H-M   'P 1'
#
loop_
_entity.id
_entity.type
_entity.pdbx_description
1 polymer ?
#
loop_
_entity_poly.entity_id
_entity_poly.type
_entity_poly.pdbx_seq_one_letter_code
_entity_poly.pdbx_strand_id
1 'polypeptide(L)'
;MPKSRQKFSLAHELGHVLLGHKLKNHQSDPKEETEANIFAAQLLMPEQIIYEFEDRGAELSENLLIGSFDVSKAAALIRLETLEKIHDNHITYNDNDKLIMSDLLIKYNSFINKTLPLTFPQNIVKILTMETLIEIKKLQQKI
;
A
#
# COMPACT_ATOMS: atom_id res chain seq x y z
N MET A 1 -24.14 -8.41 -2.63
CA MET A 1 -22.77 -8.22 -2.10
C MET A 1 -22.56 -6.73 -1.83
N PRO A 2 -22.04 -6.33 -0.65
CA PRO A 2 -21.63 -4.93 -0.39
C PRO A 2 -20.60 -4.46 -1.41
N LYS A 3 -20.59 -3.16 -1.76
CA LYS A 3 -19.68 -2.60 -2.79
C LYS A 3 -18.20 -2.86 -2.47
N SER A 4 -17.80 -2.76 -1.22
CA SER A 4 -16.42 -3.05 -0.77
C SER A 4 -16.00 -4.51 -1.01
N ARG A 5 -16.94 -5.46 -0.87
CA ARG A 5 -16.70 -6.88 -1.19
C ARG A 5 -16.56 -7.11 -2.70
N GLN A 6 -17.29 -6.36 -3.52
CA GLN A 6 -17.15 -6.42 -4.98
C GLN A 6 -15.79 -5.88 -5.43
N LYS A 7 -15.30 -4.77 -4.84
CA LYS A 7 -13.97 -4.22 -5.11
C LYS A 7 -12.87 -5.24 -4.82
N PHE A 8 -12.94 -5.91 -3.66
CA PHE A 8 -11.98 -6.96 -3.31
C PHE A 8 -12.03 -8.13 -4.29
N SER A 9 -13.22 -8.66 -4.60
CA SER A 9 -13.35 -9.74 -5.57
C SER A 9 -12.78 -9.37 -6.94
N LEU A 10 -13.05 -8.16 -7.43
CA LEU A 10 -12.50 -7.70 -8.71
C LEU A 10 -10.97 -7.60 -8.66
N ALA A 11 -10.42 -7.03 -7.57
CA ALA A 11 -8.98 -6.93 -7.38
C ALA A 11 -8.30 -8.30 -7.27
N HIS A 12 -8.95 -9.28 -6.63
CA HIS A 12 -8.47 -10.65 -6.50
C HIS A 12 -8.40 -11.36 -7.87
N GLU A 13 -9.48 -11.32 -8.65
CA GLU A 13 -9.47 -11.91 -10.00
C GLU A 13 -8.49 -11.17 -10.93
N LEU A 14 -8.34 -9.85 -10.80
CA LEU A 14 -7.31 -9.09 -11.51
C LEU A 14 -5.90 -9.56 -11.11
N GLY A 15 -5.68 -9.86 -9.84
CA GLY A 15 -4.43 -10.45 -9.34
C GLY A 15 -4.13 -11.77 -10.02
N HIS A 16 -5.12 -12.67 -10.12
CA HIS A 16 -4.95 -13.92 -10.86
C HIS A 16 -4.51 -13.67 -12.32
N VAL A 17 -5.16 -12.75 -13.02
CA VAL A 17 -4.81 -12.42 -14.41
C VAL A 17 -3.39 -11.88 -14.53
N LEU A 18 -3.02 -10.89 -13.69
CA LEU A 18 -1.73 -10.22 -13.80
C LEU A 18 -0.55 -11.06 -13.33
N LEU A 19 -0.78 -11.99 -12.39
CA LEU A 19 0.25 -12.93 -11.93
C LEU A 19 0.33 -14.20 -12.79
N GLY A 20 -0.54 -14.32 -13.82
CA GLY A 20 -0.56 -15.47 -14.71
C GLY A 20 -1.10 -16.75 -14.06
N HIS A 21 -1.88 -16.61 -12.99
CA HIS A 21 -2.52 -17.72 -12.29
C HIS A 21 -3.70 -18.26 -13.07
N LYS A 22 -4.13 -19.48 -12.73
CA LYS A 22 -5.38 -20.00 -13.26
C LYS A 22 -6.54 -19.26 -12.60
N LEU A 23 -7.48 -18.77 -13.41
CA LEU A 23 -8.74 -18.24 -12.90
C LEU A 23 -9.49 -19.36 -12.16
N LYS A 24 -10.17 -18.98 -11.08
CA LYS A 24 -10.82 -19.90 -10.15
C LYS A 24 -11.65 -20.98 -10.85
N ASN A 25 -11.07 -22.17 -10.95
CA ASN A 25 -11.72 -23.42 -11.34
C ASN A 25 -11.42 -24.47 -10.26
N HIS A 26 -11.97 -25.69 -10.35
CA HIS A 26 -11.95 -26.70 -9.29
C HIS A 26 -10.53 -27.24 -8.91
N GLN A 27 -9.47 -26.58 -9.36
CA GLN A 27 -8.05 -26.93 -9.15
C GLN A 27 -7.17 -25.70 -8.86
N SER A 28 -7.73 -24.59 -8.35
CA SER A 28 -6.94 -23.41 -7.97
C SER A 28 -5.92 -23.79 -6.88
N ASP A 29 -4.64 -23.58 -7.16
CA ASP A 29 -3.54 -23.84 -6.22
C ASP A 29 -3.71 -22.92 -5.00
N PRO A 30 -3.71 -23.45 -3.75
CA PRO A 30 -3.78 -22.63 -2.55
C PRO A 30 -2.75 -21.50 -2.50
N LYS A 31 -1.59 -21.68 -3.12
CA LYS A 31 -0.56 -20.65 -3.25
C LYS A 31 -1.01 -19.51 -4.17
N GLU A 32 -1.53 -19.83 -5.35
CA GLU A 32 -2.04 -18.83 -6.32
C GLU A 32 -3.18 -17.99 -5.73
N GLU A 33 -4.06 -18.63 -4.96
CA GLU A 33 -5.15 -17.97 -4.22
C GLU A 33 -4.62 -17.01 -3.14
N THR A 34 -3.58 -17.44 -2.41
CA THR A 34 -2.91 -16.61 -1.39
C THR A 34 -2.25 -15.40 -2.03
N GLU A 35 -1.53 -15.59 -3.13
CA GLU A 35 -0.86 -14.51 -3.86
C GLU A 35 -1.87 -13.52 -4.48
N ALA A 36 -2.99 -14.01 -5.02
CA ALA A 36 -4.07 -13.14 -5.51
C ALA A 36 -4.73 -12.34 -4.37
N ASN A 37 -4.88 -12.92 -3.18
CA ASN A 37 -5.34 -12.20 -1.99
C ASN A 37 -4.34 -11.12 -1.55
N ILE A 38 -3.05 -11.41 -1.54
CA ILE A 38 -1.99 -10.44 -1.23
C ILE A 38 -2.01 -9.30 -2.25
N PHE A 39 -2.12 -9.61 -3.54
CA PHE A 39 -2.24 -8.62 -4.60
C PHE A 39 -3.44 -7.69 -4.37
N ALA A 40 -4.62 -8.26 -4.12
CA ALA A 40 -5.83 -7.47 -3.87
C ALA A 40 -5.69 -6.58 -2.63
N ALA A 41 -5.08 -7.09 -1.55
CA ALA A 41 -4.83 -6.34 -0.33
C ALA A 41 -3.87 -5.16 -0.58
N GLN A 42 -2.75 -5.38 -1.27
CA GLN A 42 -1.79 -4.32 -1.60
C GLN A 42 -2.39 -3.29 -2.57
N LEU A 43 -3.20 -3.73 -3.54
CA LEU A 43 -3.84 -2.82 -4.50
C LEU A 43 -4.86 -1.89 -3.82
N LEU A 44 -5.65 -2.42 -2.88
CA LEU A 44 -6.71 -1.66 -2.20
C LEU A 44 -6.19 -0.87 -1.00
N MET A 45 -5.17 -1.38 -0.31
CA MET A 45 -4.61 -0.82 0.91
C MET A 45 -3.07 -0.88 0.85
N PRO A 46 -2.42 -0.04 0.01
CA PRO A 46 -0.98 -0.11 -0.19
C PRO A 46 -0.20 0.11 1.11
N GLU A 47 0.74 -0.77 1.42
CA GLU A 47 1.51 -0.70 2.67
C GLU A 47 2.29 0.61 2.80
N GLN A 48 2.82 1.12 1.69
CA GLN A 48 3.59 2.37 1.65
C GLN A 48 2.74 3.54 2.17
N ILE A 49 1.47 3.59 1.77
CA ILE A 49 0.55 4.64 2.20
C ILE A 49 0.16 4.48 3.67
N ILE A 50 0.04 3.23 4.14
CA ILE A 50 -0.30 2.96 5.54
C ILE A 50 0.87 3.31 6.47
N TYR A 51 2.11 2.93 6.10
CA TYR A 51 3.30 3.35 6.83
C TYR A 51 3.48 4.86 6.80
N GLU A 52 3.14 5.51 5.70
CA GLU A 52 3.11 6.97 5.65
C GLU A 52 2.10 7.58 6.63
N PHE A 53 0.95 6.93 6.88
CA PHE A 53 0.02 7.40 7.90
C PHE A 53 0.60 7.23 9.30
N GLU A 54 1.24 6.10 9.57
CA GLU A 54 1.94 5.84 10.84
C GLU A 54 3.09 6.83 11.07
N ASP A 55 3.91 7.12 10.06
CA ASP A 55 4.99 8.11 10.10
C ASP A 55 4.48 9.54 10.39
N ARG A 56 3.24 9.84 9.99
CA ARG A 56 2.54 11.08 10.34
C ARG A 56 1.96 11.07 11.75
N GLY A 57 2.07 9.96 12.48
CA GLY A 57 1.60 9.78 13.84
C GLY A 57 0.17 9.26 13.96
N ALA A 58 -0.41 8.70 12.88
CA ALA A 58 -1.70 8.05 13.00
C ALA A 58 -1.57 6.68 13.68
N GLU A 59 -2.49 6.38 14.59
CA GLU A 59 -2.66 5.03 15.12
C GLU A 59 -3.28 4.12 14.05
N LEU A 60 -2.56 3.05 13.69
CA LEU A 60 -3.05 2.06 12.76
C LEU A 60 -4.23 1.29 13.37
N SER A 61 -5.43 1.59 12.87
CA SER A 61 -6.67 1.01 13.38
C SER A 61 -7.60 0.59 12.26
N GLU A 62 -8.53 -0.32 12.58
CA GLU A 62 -9.57 -0.77 11.65
C GLU A 62 -10.36 0.42 11.08
N ASN A 63 -10.72 1.38 11.95
CA ASN A 63 -11.49 2.56 11.56
C ASN A 63 -10.70 3.46 10.60
N LEU A 64 -9.39 3.63 10.83
CA LEU A 64 -8.53 4.38 9.93
C LEU A 64 -8.54 3.75 8.53
N LEU A 65 -8.37 2.43 8.42
CA LEU A 65 -8.33 1.75 7.13
C LEU A 65 -9.69 1.77 6.41
N ILE A 66 -10.79 1.52 7.13
CA ILE A 66 -12.14 1.60 6.55
C ILE A 66 -12.41 3.02 6.01
N GLY A 67 -12.13 4.04 6.82
CA GLY A 67 -12.37 5.43 6.46
C GLY A 67 -11.49 5.94 5.32
N SER A 68 -10.25 5.46 5.25
CA SER A 68 -9.28 5.90 4.25
C SER A 68 -9.47 5.21 2.89
N PHE A 69 -9.76 3.90 2.88
CA PHE A 69 -9.71 3.07 1.68
C PHE A 69 -11.08 2.55 1.20
N ASP A 70 -12.17 2.83 1.93
CA ASP A 70 -13.53 2.34 1.61
C ASP A 70 -13.58 0.81 1.44
N VAL A 71 -12.99 0.12 2.42
CA VAL A 71 -12.93 -1.34 2.51
C VAL A 71 -13.90 -1.87 3.56
N SER A 72 -14.10 -3.19 3.58
CA SER A 72 -14.88 -3.84 4.65
C SER A 72 -14.06 -3.99 5.93
N LYS A 73 -14.73 -4.05 7.07
CA LYS A 73 -14.14 -4.40 8.38
C LYS A 73 -13.26 -5.65 8.34
N ALA A 74 -13.75 -6.72 7.71
CA ALA A 74 -12.99 -7.95 7.58
C ALA A 74 -11.68 -7.76 6.80
N ALA A 75 -11.71 -7.02 5.69
CA ALA A 75 -10.52 -6.73 4.90
C ALA A 75 -9.53 -5.85 5.68
N ALA A 76 -10.01 -4.84 6.40
CA ALA A 76 -9.18 -3.98 7.23
C ALA A 76 -8.47 -4.77 8.35
N LEU A 77 -9.19 -5.65 9.06
CA LEU A 77 -8.61 -6.49 10.12
C LEU A 77 -7.53 -7.44 9.58
N ILE A 78 -7.81 -8.13 8.47
CA ILE A 78 -6.82 -8.98 7.81
C ILE A 78 -5.58 -8.16 7.41
N ARG A 79 -5.79 -6.93 6.92
CA ARG A 79 -4.68 -6.08 6.50
C ARG A 79 -3.76 -5.71 7.67
N LEU A 80 -4.33 -5.33 8.81
CA LEU A 80 -3.55 -5.03 10.02
C LEU A 80 -2.71 -6.25 10.44
N GLU A 81 -3.32 -7.43 10.50
CA GLU A 81 -2.61 -8.68 10.85
C GLU A 81 -1.46 -8.98 9.86
N THR A 82 -1.68 -8.75 8.56
CA THR A 82 -0.61 -8.96 7.56
C THR A 82 0.51 -7.93 7.66
N LEU A 83 0.22 -6.68 8.03
CA LEU A 83 1.22 -5.63 8.18
C LEU A 83 2.11 -5.86 9.40
N GLU A 84 1.53 -6.28 10.52
CA GLU A 84 2.27 -6.67 11.74
C GLU A 84 3.27 -7.79 11.42
N LYS A 85 2.82 -8.84 10.73
CA LYS A 85 3.69 -9.95 10.30
C LYS A 85 4.83 -9.51 9.38
N ILE A 86 4.60 -8.51 8.51
CA ILE A 86 5.65 -7.99 7.62
C ILE A 86 6.67 -7.17 8.42
N HIS A 87 6.21 -6.35 9.37
CA HIS A 87 7.06 -5.53 10.22
C HIS A 87 8.01 -6.38 11.09
N ASP A 88 7.48 -7.43 11.73
CA ASP A 88 8.24 -8.33 12.60
C ASP A 88 9.33 -9.10 11.83
N ASN A 89 9.16 -9.31 10.53
CA ASN A 89 10.11 -10.04 9.69
C ASN A 89 11.30 -9.19 9.22
N HIS A 90 11.42 -7.92 9.65
CA HIS A 90 12.52 -7.01 9.29
C HIS A 90 12.88 -7.07 7.79
N ILE A 91 11.87 -7.03 6.91
CA ILE A 91 12.14 -6.98 5.47
C ILE A 91 12.94 -5.70 5.20
N THR A 92 14.22 -5.87 4.90
CA THR A 92 15.11 -4.77 4.55
C THR A 92 14.88 -4.43 3.10
N TYR A 93 14.21 -3.31 2.86
CA TYR A 93 14.05 -2.76 1.52
C TYR A 93 15.42 -2.33 0.98
N ASN A 94 15.78 -2.83 -0.21
CA ASN A 94 16.97 -2.35 -0.91
C ASN A 94 16.72 -0.92 -1.44
N ASP A 95 17.74 -0.26 -2.00
CA ASP A 95 17.59 1.13 -2.44
C ASP A 95 16.61 1.31 -3.61
N ASN A 96 16.44 0.30 -4.47
CA ASN A 96 15.42 0.33 -5.52
C ASN A 96 14.02 0.17 -4.94
N ASP A 97 13.84 -0.68 -3.93
CA ASP A 97 12.56 -0.85 -3.25
C ASP A 97 12.14 0.47 -2.58
N LYS A 98 13.07 1.14 -1.89
CA LYS A 98 12.85 2.48 -1.32
C LYS A 98 12.48 3.51 -2.39
N LEU A 99 13.11 3.44 -3.56
CA LEU A 99 12.80 4.32 -4.68
C LEU A 99 11.37 4.10 -5.19
N ILE A 100 10.96 2.84 -5.38
CA ILE A 100 9.59 2.47 -5.78
C ILE A 100 8.58 2.92 -4.71
N MET A 101 8.91 2.74 -3.43
CA MET A 101 8.08 3.23 -2.33
C MET A 101 7.90 4.75 -2.41
N SER A 102 8.98 5.49 -2.67
CA SER A 102 8.91 6.95 -2.82
C SER A 102 8.03 7.38 -3.99
N ASP A 103 8.03 6.64 -5.11
CA ASP A 103 7.20 6.94 -6.27
C ASP A 103 5.71 6.76 -6.01
N LEU A 104 5.34 5.71 -5.27
CA LEU A 104 3.95 5.52 -4.83
C LEU A 104 3.51 6.68 -3.93
N LEU A 105 4.33 7.09 -2.97
CA LEU A 105 4.00 8.21 -2.09
C LEU A 105 3.84 9.53 -2.86
N ILE A 106 4.72 9.81 -3.83
CA ILE A 106 4.62 10.99 -4.68
C ILE A 106 3.34 10.94 -5.52
N LYS A 107 3.07 9.81 -6.17
CA LYS A 107 1.90 9.63 -7.04
C LYS A 107 0.58 9.80 -6.28
N TYR A 108 0.51 9.30 -5.04
CA TYR A 108 -0.69 9.36 -4.22
C TYR A 108 -0.68 10.52 -3.20
N ASN A 109 0.27 11.46 -3.29
CA ASN A 109 0.45 12.55 -2.32
C ASN A 109 -0.83 13.39 -2.10
N SER A 110 -1.59 13.67 -3.16
CA SER A 110 -2.85 14.41 -3.05
C SER A 110 -3.88 13.67 -2.20
N PHE A 111 -4.00 12.34 -2.40
CA PHE A 111 -4.86 11.50 -1.58
C PHE A 111 -4.37 11.46 -0.13
N ILE A 112 -3.07 11.21 0.08
CA ILE A 112 -2.47 11.11 1.41
C ILE A 112 -2.69 12.40 2.20
N ASN A 113 -2.39 13.57 1.61
CA ASN A 113 -2.54 14.86 2.28
C ASN A 113 -3.99 15.24 2.55
N LYS A 114 -4.92 14.77 1.72
CA LYS A 114 -6.36 14.98 1.96
C LYS A 114 -6.86 14.10 3.10
N THR A 115 -6.41 12.84 3.15
CA THR A 115 -6.83 11.86 4.16
C THR A 115 -6.21 12.15 5.51
N LEU A 116 -4.90 12.42 5.54
CA LEU A 116 -4.15 12.70 6.75
C LEU A 116 -3.14 13.84 6.47
N PRO A 117 -3.52 15.11 6.65
CA PRO A 117 -2.62 16.23 6.42
C PRO A 117 -1.36 16.13 7.28
N LEU A 118 -0.22 16.56 6.73
CA LEU A 118 1.02 16.67 7.51
C LEU A 118 0.83 17.66 8.66
N THR A 119 1.22 17.25 9.87
CA THR A 119 1.27 18.16 11.01
C THR A 119 2.59 18.95 10.98
N PHE A 120 2.60 20.18 11.50
CA PHE A 120 3.86 20.86 11.79
C PHE A 120 4.52 20.18 13.00
N PRO A 121 5.83 19.84 13.00
CA PRO A 121 6.89 20.20 12.04
C PRO A 121 7.24 19.13 10.99
N GLN A 122 6.54 18.00 10.94
CA GLN A 122 6.78 16.91 9.95
C GLN A 122 6.74 17.42 8.50
N ASN A 123 5.92 18.45 8.23
CA ASN A 123 5.90 19.18 6.96
C ASN A 123 7.29 19.65 6.49
N ILE A 124 8.09 20.25 7.37
CA ILE A 124 9.38 20.86 6.97
C ILE A 124 10.40 19.77 6.63
N VAL A 125 10.54 18.78 7.50
CA VAL A 125 11.48 17.67 7.29
C VAL A 125 11.16 16.94 6.00
N LYS A 126 9.87 16.73 5.71
CA LYS A 126 9.44 15.95 4.55
C LYS A 126 9.54 16.70 3.21
N ILE A 127 9.30 18.01 3.21
CA ILE A 127 9.52 18.84 2.02
C ILE A 127 10.99 18.78 1.62
N LEU A 128 11.90 18.93 2.60
CA LEU A 128 13.34 18.87 2.36
C LEU A 128 13.78 17.50 1.81
N THR A 129 13.23 16.39 2.31
CA THR A 129 13.58 15.05 1.79
C THR A 129 13.03 14.80 0.38
N MET A 130 11.82 15.26 0.08
CA MET A 130 11.22 15.10 -1.25
C MET A 130 11.93 15.95 -2.31
N GLU A 131 12.31 17.19 -1.99
CA GLU A 131 13.13 18.03 -2.87
C GLU A 131 14.47 17.37 -3.20
N THR A 132 15.13 16.80 -2.18
CA THR A 132 16.40 16.08 -2.34
C THR A 132 16.25 14.85 -3.25
N LEU A 133 15.17 14.06 -3.10
CA LEU A 133 14.90 12.89 -3.95
C LEU A 133 14.62 13.29 -5.42
N ILE A 134 13.89 14.38 -5.64
CA ILE A 134 13.64 14.91 -6.98
C ILE A 134 14.95 15.37 -7.64
N GLU A 135 15.83 16.02 -6.89
CA GLU A 135 17.17 16.43 -7.34
C GLU A 135 17.99 15.21 -7.79
N ILE A 136 18.03 14.16 -6.97
CA ILE A 136 18.75 12.91 -7.27
C ILE A 136 18.21 12.26 -8.55
N LYS A 137 16.89 12.17 -8.72
CA LYS A 137 16.28 11.60 -9.94
C LYS A 137 16.64 12.40 -11.19
N LYS A 138 16.67 13.73 -11.11
CA LYS A 138 17.09 14.60 -12.22
C LYS A 138 18.55 14.35 -12.62
N LEU A 139 19.42 14.06 -11.64
CA LEU A 139 20.83 13.76 -11.88
C LEU A 139 21.02 12.38 -12.52
N GLN A 140 20.24 11.38 -12.09
CA GLN A 140 20.30 10.02 -12.64
C GLN A 140 19.78 9.91 -14.09
N GLN A 141 18.92 10.82 -14.55
CA GLN A 141 18.44 10.85 -15.95
C GLN A 141 19.39 11.59 -16.91
N LYS A 142 20.47 12.21 -16.42
CA LYS A 142 21.45 12.96 -17.23
C LYS A 142 22.73 12.17 -17.58
N ILE A 143 22.79 10.89 -17.23
CA ILE A 143 23.88 9.96 -17.51
C ILE A 143 23.34 8.87 -18.43
#